data_AF-A0A1C5MV82-F1
#
_entry.id   AF-A0A1C5MV82-F1
#
_cell.length_a   1.000
_cell.length_b   1.000
_cell.length_c   1.000
_cell.angle_alpha   90.00
_cell.angle_beta   90.00
_cell.angle_gamma   90.00
#
_symmetry.space_group_name_H-M   'P 1'
#
loop_
_entity.id
_entity.type
_entity.pdbx_description
1 polymer ?
#
loop_
_entity_poly.entity_id
_entity_poly.type
_entity_poly.pdbx_seq_one_letter_code
_entity_poly.pdbx_strand_id
1 'polypeptide(L)'
;MRNFVDKKAGATFLKGYSYTYAVRQNHIELILKVNKGLYGVVCLVPIGINQLSLTCCWGTFFNRLNNHENPGRLLQMLEKHCPTVCNLFTGETPYTFISFPDEDNIGAISFTIDTEPDFNLLDFIGDKKVLDEADKLFSFNCKLYNEIKDKCPFEGWKKGLYDFNG
;
A
#
# COMPACT_ATOMS: atom_id res chain seq x y z
N MET A 1 4.00 -4.70 -9.67
CA MET A 1 4.51 -4.45 -8.29
C MET A 1 3.94 -5.47 -7.31
N ARG A 2 4.57 -5.72 -6.16
CA ARG A 2 4.10 -6.72 -5.17
C ARG A 2 3.06 -6.13 -4.22
N ASN A 3 2.14 -6.96 -3.74
CA ASN A 3 1.18 -6.58 -2.70
C ASN A 3 1.91 -6.13 -1.42
N PHE A 4 1.30 -5.21 -0.67
CA PHE A 4 1.93 -4.62 0.52
C PHE A 4 2.17 -5.65 1.65
N VAL A 5 1.57 -6.84 1.55
CA VAL A 5 1.89 -8.02 2.36
C VAL A 5 2.25 -9.17 1.43
N ASP A 6 3.37 -9.84 1.72
CA ASP A 6 3.87 -10.96 0.93
C ASP A 6 4.48 -12.04 1.85
N LYS A 7 4.38 -13.31 1.46
CA LYS A 7 5.06 -14.43 2.15
C LYS A 7 6.53 -14.53 1.76
N LYS A 8 6.93 -13.90 0.66
CA LYS A 8 8.30 -13.88 0.16
C LYS A 8 8.98 -12.56 0.51
N ALA A 9 10.19 -12.67 1.06
CA ALA A 9 11.03 -11.50 1.33
C ALA A 9 11.28 -10.69 0.05
N GLY A 10 11.70 -11.36 -1.03
CA GLY A 10 12.07 -10.70 -2.29
C GLY A 10 13.43 -9.99 -2.25
N ALA A 11 14.13 -10.01 -1.11
CA ALA A 11 15.49 -9.50 -0.91
C ALA A 11 16.15 -10.13 0.32
N THR A 12 17.47 -9.97 0.42
CA THR A 12 18.27 -10.43 1.57
C THR A 12 18.24 -9.38 2.69
N PHE A 13 18.11 -9.83 3.94
CA PHE A 13 18.21 -8.96 5.11
C PHE A 13 19.58 -9.09 5.76
N LEU A 14 20.17 -7.95 6.08
CA LEU A 14 21.37 -7.91 6.93
C LEU A 14 21.02 -8.38 8.36
N LYS A 15 21.99 -9.02 9.02
CA LYS A 15 21.83 -9.54 10.38
C LYS A 15 21.49 -8.40 11.34
N GLY A 16 20.41 -8.55 12.10
CA GLY A 16 19.95 -7.56 13.08
C GLY A 16 19.01 -6.48 12.53
N TYR A 17 18.84 -6.37 11.21
CA TYR A 17 17.96 -5.36 10.61
C TYR A 17 16.53 -5.87 10.40
N SER A 18 15.57 -5.00 10.66
CA SER A 18 14.12 -5.24 10.52
C SER A 18 13.58 -4.93 9.12
N TYR A 19 14.34 -4.22 8.29
CA TYR A 19 13.99 -3.90 6.92
C TYR A 19 15.17 -4.10 5.96
N THR A 20 14.87 -4.16 4.66
CA THR A 20 15.85 -4.19 3.57
C THR A 20 15.24 -3.53 2.33
N TYR A 21 16.02 -3.38 1.27
CA TYR A 21 15.58 -2.81 0.00
C TYR A 21 15.74 -3.80 -1.16
N ALA A 22 14.85 -3.70 -2.15
CA ALA A 22 15.06 -4.27 -3.48
C ALA A 22 14.93 -3.17 -4.54
N VAL A 23 16.00 -2.94 -5.30
CA VAL A 23 15.96 -2.03 -6.45
C VAL A 23 15.33 -2.79 -7.62
N ARG A 24 14.28 -2.23 -8.20
CA ARG A 24 13.63 -2.72 -9.42
C ARG A 24 13.89 -1.72 -10.55
N GLN A 25 13.47 -2.08 -11.76
CA GLN A 25 13.71 -1.25 -12.94
C GLN A 25 13.12 0.16 -12.80
N ASN A 26 11.91 0.28 -12.22
CA ASN A 26 11.15 1.54 -12.20
C ASN A 26 10.81 2.02 -10.78
N HIS A 27 11.16 1.27 -9.74
CA HIS A 27 10.83 1.57 -8.35
C HIS A 27 11.80 0.91 -7.37
N ILE A 28 11.75 1.33 -6.11
CA ILE A 28 12.45 0.65 -5.01
C ILE A 28 11.40 0.06 -4.06
N GLU A 29 11.59 -1.18 -3.64
CA GLU A 29 10.79 -1.81 -2.60
C GLU A 29 11.51 -1.65 -1.26
N LEU A 30 10.91 -0.93 -0.30
CA LEU A 30 11.23 -1.03 1.11
C LEU A 30 10.48 -2.22 1.70
N ILE A 31 11.23 -3.20 2.20
CA ILE A 31 10.68 -4.49 2.64
C ILE A 31 10.88 -4.63 4.14
N LEU A 32 9.79 -4.74 4.88
CA LEU A 32 9.74 -4.83 6.34
C LEU A 32 9.53 -6.28 6.79
N LYS A 33 10.23 -6.73 7.84
CA LYS A 33 9.89 -7.97 8.55
C LYS A 33 8.70 -7.72 9.47
N VAL A 34 7.59 -8.39 9.21
CA VAL A 34 6.40 -8.30 10.06
C VAL A 34 6.37 -9.47 11.03
N ASN A 35 6.47 -10.69 10.50
CA ASN A 35 6.53 -11.92 11.29
C ASN A 35 7.31 -13.00 10.52
N LYS A 36 7.52 -14.17 11.10
CA LYS A 36 8.18 -15.30 10.43
C LYS A 36 7.42 -15.67 9.16
N GLY A 37 8.05 -15.45 8.01
CA GLY A 37 7.47 -15.72 6.69
C GLY A 37 6.39 -14.73 6.25
N LEU A 38 6.34 -13.54 6.85
CA LEU A 38 5.43 -12.46 6.47
C LEU A 38 6.19 -11.13 6.38
N TYR A 39 6.08 -10.47 5.23
CA TYR A 39 6.81 -9.26 4.91
C TYR A 39 5.86 -8.15 4.50
N GLY A 40 6.16 -6.94 4.95
CA GLY A 40 5.52 -5.72 4.49
C GLY A 40 6.30 -5.14 3.32
N VAL A 41 5.61 -4.55 2.34
CA VAL A 41 6.24 -3.93 1.16
C VAL A 41 5.67 -2.53 0.96
N VAL A 42 6.55 -1.54 0.93
CA VAL A 42 6.24 -0.17 0.49
C VAL A 42 7.08 0.13 -0.74
N CYS A 43 6.46 0.49 -1.85
CA CYS A 43 7.14 0.85 -3.08
C CYS A 43 7.37 2.37 -3.14
N LEU A 44 8.61 2.77 -3.38
CA LEU A 44 9.03 4.12 -3.69
C LEU A 44 9.01 4.26 -5.21
N VAL A 45 8.10 5.09 -5.72
CA VAL A 45 7.82 5.23 -7.16
C VAL A 45 7.96 6.70 -7.54
N PRO A 46 8.82 7.06 -8.51
CA PRO A 46 8.86 8.42 -9.02
C PRO A 46 7.56 8.71 -9.78
N ILE A 47 6.92 9.83 -9.46
CA ILE A 47 5.72 10.30 -10.14
C ILE A 47 5.97 11.72 -10.65
N GLY A 48 6.01 11.90 -11.97
CA GLY A 48 6.43 13.17 -12.56
C GLY A 48 7.91 13.50 -12.32
N ILE A 49 8.28 14.77 -12.47
CA ILE A 49 9.68 15.22 -12.44
C ILE A 49 10.21 15.53 -11.03
N ASN A 50 9.32 15.77 -10.05
CA ASN A 50 9.68 16.33 -8.75
C ASN A 50 8.83 15.78 -7.60
N GLN A 51 8.29 14.57 -7.76
CA GLN A 51 7.51 13.93 -6.70
C GLN A 51 7.87 12.46 -6.57
N LEU A 52 7.94 12.02 -5.32
CA LEU A 52 8.11 10.63 -4.93
C LEU A 52 6.81 10.14 -4.30
N SER A 53 6.26 9.05 -4.82
CA SER A 53 5.11 8.36 -4.24
C SER A 53 5.58 7.17 -3.42
N LEU A 54 5.13 7.11 -2.16
CA LEU A 54 5.21 5.92 -1.32
C LEU A 54 3.90 5.16 -1.47
N THR A 55 3.97 3.88 -1.84
CA THR A 55 2.77 3.10 -2.17
C THR A 55 2.74 1.74 -1.50
N CYS A 56 1.57 1.37 -1.00
CA CYS A 56 1.23 0.01 -0.58
C CYS A 56 0.26 -0.57 -1.62
N CYS A 57 0.71 -1.55 -2.40
CA CYS A 57 -0.13 -2.13 -3.44
C CYS A 57 -1.18 -3.09 -2.84
N TRP A 58 -2.41 -2.96 -3.31
CA TRP A 58 -3.57 -3.79 -2.97
C TRP A 58 -4.00 -4.73 -4.10
N GLY A 59 -3.22 -4.80 -5.18
CA GLY A 59 -3.57 -5.58 -6.37
C GLY A 59 -4.93 -5.13 -6.90
N THR A 60 -5.81 -6.09 -7.18
CA THR A 60 -7.18 -5.83 -7.67
C THR A 60 -8.23 -5.87 -6.56
N PHE A 61 -7.83 -5.90 -5.28
CA PHE A 61 -8.76 -6.07 -4.16
C PHE A 61 -9.91 -5.06 -4.19
N PHE A 62 -9.56 -3.77 -4.33
CA PHE A 62 -10.51 -2.66 -4.35
C PHE A 62 -11.31 -2.49 -5.65
N ASN A 63 -11.10 -3.34 -6.66
CA ASN A 63 -12.02 -3.38 -7.82
C ASN A 63 -13.44 -3.72 -7.38
N ARG A 64 -13.63 -4.35 -6.21
CA ARG A 64 -14.93 -4.56 -5.56
C ARG A 64 -15.68 -3.28 -5.25
N LEU A 65 -14.96 -2.19 -5.00
CA LEU A 65 -15.54 -0.87 -4.79
C LEU A 65 -15.63 -0.10 -6.11
N ASN A 66 -14.54 -0.02 -6.87
CA ASN A 66 -14.46 0.79 -8.09
C ASN A 66 -15.39 0.30 -9.20
N ASN A 67 -15.65 -1.01 -9.27
CA ASN A 67 -16.53 -1.60 -10.28
C ASN A 67 -17.94 -1.86 -9.74
N HIS A 68 -18.25 -1.43 -8.50
CA HIS A 68 -19.58 -1.59 -7.95
C HIS A 68 -20.56 -0.67 -8.68
N GLU A 69 -21.76 -1.14 -9.00
CA GLU A 69 -22.79 -0.34 -9.71
C GLU A 69 -23.17 0.94 -8.94
N ASN A 70 -23.07 0.90 -7.62
CA ASN A 70 -23.30 2.06 -6.76
C ASN A 70 -22.27 2.12 -5.62
N PRO A 71 -21.07 2.70 -5.86
CA PRO A 71 -20.01 2.76 -4.86
C PRO A 71 -20.40 3.56 -3.62
N GLY A 72 -21.17 4.63 -3.78
CA GLY A 72 -21.64 5.46 -2.66
C GLY A 72 -22.52 4.68 -1.68
N ARG A 73 -23.47 3.87 -2.18
CA ARG A 73 -24.27 2.98 -1.34
C ARG A 73 -23.40 1.93 -0.63
N LEU A 74 -22.39 1.40 -1.32
CA LEU A 74 -21.46 0.45 -0.71
C LEU A 74 -20.68 1.08 0.45
N LEU A 75 -20.18 2.32 0.28
CA LEU A 75 -19.52 3.07 1.34
C LEU A 75 -20.45 3.35 2.53
N GLN A 76 -21.71 3.72 2.30
CA GLN A 76 -22.69 3.90 3.38
C GLN A 76 -22.89 2.61 4.21
N MET A 77 -22.90 1.45 3.55
CA MET A 77 -23.00 0.16 4.26
C MET A 77 -21.73 -0.19 5.03
N LEU A 78 -20.57 0.28 4.57
CA LEU A 78 -19.28 0.09 5.23
C LEU A 78 -19.06 1.04 6.39
N GLU A 79 -19.58 2.27 6.35
CA GLU A 79 -19.24 3.38 7.27
C GLU A 79 -19.19 2.99 8.75
N LYS A 80 -20.20 2.26 9.23
CA LYS A 80 -20.28 1.82 10.64
C LYS A 80 -19.21 0.80 11.03
N HIS A 81 -18.80 -0.05 10.09
CA HIS A 81 -17.98 -1.24 10.35
C HIS A 81 -16.53 -1.08 9.89
N CYS A 82 -16.34 -0.39 8.77
CA CYS A 82 -15.07 -0.12 8.11
C CYS A 82 -14.86 1.39 7.86
N PRO A 83 -14.83 2.22 8.91
CA PRO A 83 -14.66 3.66 8.76
C PRO A 83 -13.31 4.02 8.12
N THR A 84 -12.24 3.26 8.35
CA THR A 84 -10.94 3.54 7.72
C THR A 84 -11.00 3.39 6.20
N VAL A 85 -11.75 2.40 5.70
CA VAL A 85 -12.01 2.25 4.26
C VAL A 85 -12.80 3.45 3.74
N CYS A 86 -13.88 3.84 4.42
CA CYS A 86 -14.70 4.98 3.97
C CYS A 86 -13.89 6.26 3.90
N ASN A 87 -13.15 6.58 4.96
CA ASN A 87 -12.34 7.79 5.04
C ASN A 87 -11.28 7.87 3.93
N LEU A 88 -10.69 6.73 3.53
CA LEU A 88 -9.76 6.69 2.40
C LEU A 88 -10.45 7.12 1.10
N PHE A 89 -11.64 6.59 0.82
CA PHE A 89 -12.36 6.83 -0.43
C PHE A 89 -13.20 8.12 -0.43
N THR A 90 -13.42 8.75 0.73
CA THR A 90 -14.03 10.09 0.85
C THR A 90 -13.00 11.22 0.96
N GLY A 91 -11.70 10.91 0.99
CA GLY A 91 -10.63 11.91 1.06
C GLY A 91 -10.40 12.49 2.45
N GLU A 92 -10.86 11.81 3.50
CA GLU A 92 -10.67 12.20 4.91
C GLU A 92 -9.34 11.70 5.50
N THR A 93 -8.43 11.22 4.64
CA THR A 93 -7.09 10.77 5.04
C THR A 93 -6.05 11.50 4.20
N PRO A 94 -4.80 11.62 4.68
CA PRO A 94 -3.70 12.14 3.86
C PRO A 94 -3.29 11.17 2.73
N TYR A 95 -3.90 9.99 2.66
CA TYR A 95 -3.59 8.97 1.68
C TYR A 95 -4.63 8.96 0.56
N THR A 96 -4.18 8.57 -0.64
CA THR A 96 -5.05 8.46 -1.80
C THR A 96 -5.02 7.05 -2.36
N PHE A 97 -6.15 6.58 -2.87
CA PHE A 97 -6.17 5.36 -3.67
C PHE A 97 -5.86 5.72 -5.13
N ILE A 98 -4.83 5.09 -5.69
CA ILE A 98 -4.38 5.26 -7.08
C ILE A 98 -4.35 3.91 -7.79
N SER A 99 -4.24 3.94 -9.11
CA SER A 99 -4.01 2.75 -9.93
C SER A 99 -2.80 2.97 -10.83
N PHE A 100 -2.07 1.89 -11.13
CA PHE A 100 -0.94 1.88 -12.04
C PHE A 100 -1.34 1.20 -13.36
N PRO A 101 -1.70 1.96 -14.42
CA PRO A 101 -2.20 1.38 -15.67
C PRO A 101 -1.20 0.44 -16.35
N ASP A 102 0.08 0.78 -16.30
CA ASP A 102 1.18 0.01 -16.91
C ASP A 102 1.53 -1.27 -16.12
N GLU A 103 0.91 -1.48 -14.97
CA GLU A 103 1.11 -2.61 -14.07
C GLU A 103 -0.23 -3.35 -13.87
N ASP A 104 -0.88 -3.72 -14.96
CA ASP A 104 -2.18 -4.43 -14.99
C ASP A 104 -3.29 -3.75 -14.16
N ASN A 105 -3.27 -2.41 -14.08
CA ASN A 105 -4.17 -1.61 -13.25
C ASN A 105 -4.14 -2.01 -11.75
N ILE A 106 -2.97 -2.38 -11.24
CA ILE A 106 -2.78 -2.62 -9.79
C ILE A 106 -3.18 -1.36 -9.02
N GLY A 107 -4.11 -1.53 -8.09
CA GLY A 107 -4.51 -0.52 -7.13
C GLY A 107 -3.50 -0.39 -6.00
N ALA A 108 -3.27 0.83 -5.53
CA ALA A 108 -2.38 1.11 -4.42
C ALA A 108 -2.89 2.27 -3.56
N ILE A 109 -2.56 2.22 -2.27
CA ILE A 109 -2.75 3.35 -1.37
C ILE A 109 -1.43 4.12 -1.31
N SER A 110 -1.49 5.42 -1.60
CA SER A 110 -0.34 6.28 -1.87
C SER A 110 -0.24 7.46 -0.91
N PHE A 111 0.98 7.85 -0.62
CA PHE A 111 1.35 9.15 -0.05
C PHE A 111 2.41 9.81 -0.92
N THR A 112 2.24 11.09 -1.24
CA THR A 112 3.17 11.82 -2.13
C THR A 112 4.07 12.75 -1.32
N ILE A 113 5.36 12.73 -1.64
CA ILE A 113 6.38 13.62 -1.10
C ILE A 113 6.91 14.47 -2.25
N ASP A 114 6.86 15.79 -2.11
CA ASP A 114 7.53 16.70 -3.03
C ASP A 114 9.06 16.60 -2.85
N THR A 115 9.76 16.60 -3.98
CA THR A 115 11.21 16.48 -4.08
C THR A 115 11.78 17.58 -4.98
N GLU A 116 13.11 17.64 -5.09
CA GLU A 116 13.74 18.40 -6.15
C GLU A 116 13.44 17.78 -7.53
N PRO A 117 13.43 18.57 -8.62
CA PRO A 117 13.35 18.04 -9.98
C PRO A 117 14.49 17.08 -10.30
N ASP A 118 14.23 16.08 -11.14
CA ASP A 118 15.21 15.12 -11.67
C ASP A 118 16.00 14.36 -10.59
N PHE A 119 15.38 14.12 -9.44
CA PHE A 119 15.99 13.37 -8.34
C PHE A 119 16.41 11.95 -8.74
N ASN A 120 17.42 11.40 -8.07
CA ASN A 120 17.77 9.99 -8.19
C ASN A 120 17.03 9.19 -7.11
N LEU A 121 16.26 8.18 -7.53
CA LEU A 121 15.49 7.33 -6.61
C LEU A 121 16.37 6.62 -5.56
N LEU A 122 17.63 6.33 -5.91
CA LEU A 122 18.59 5.69 -4.99
C LEU A 122 18.94 6.57 -3.79
N ASP A 123 18.81 7.89 -3.90
CA ASP A 123 19.12 8.83 -2.82
C ASP A 123 18.15 8.69 -1.63
N PHE A 124 16.99 8.08 -1.86
CA PHE A 124 15.99 7.82 -0.82
C PHE A 124 16.20 6.51 -0.05
N ILE A 125 17.21 5.71 -0.41
CA ILE A 125 17.59 4.53 0.37
C ILE A 125 18.17 4.98 1.70
N GLY A 126 17.49 4.63 2.79
CA GLY A 126 17.88 5.03 4.15
C GLY A 126 17.53 6.48 4.51
N ASP A 127 16.85 7.22 3.64
CA ASP A 127 16.36 8.56 3.98
C ASP A 127 15.35 8.48 5.13
N LYS A 128 15.59 9.29 6.17
CA LYS A 128 14.81 9.23 7.41
C LYS A 128 13.36 9.68 7.21
N LYS A 129 13.13 10.73 6.42
CA LYS A 129 11.79 11.24 6.16
C LYS A 129 10.97 10.19 5.39
N VAL A 130 11.57 9.56 4.40
CA VAL A 130 10.94 8.47 3.65
C VAL A 130 10.63 7.26 4.54
N LEU A 131 11.56 6.86 5.41
CA LEU A 131 11.32 5.77 6.36
C LEU A 131 10.17 6.08 7.33
N ASP A 132 10.14 7.29 7.90
CA ASP A 132 9.10 7.71 8.83
C ASP A 132 7.71 7.76 8.16
N GLU A 133 7.61 8.27 6.93
CA GLU A 133 6.34 8.30 6.19
C GLU A 133 5.93 6.91 5.67
N ALA A 134 6.89 6.06 5.29
CA ALA A 134 6.62 4.69 4.90
C ALA A 134 6.06 3.86 6.07
N ASP A 135 6.57 4.05 7.28
CA ASP A 135 6.06 3.37 8.48
C ASP A 135 4.61 3.78 8.80
N LYS A 136 4.29 5.07 8.70
CA LYS A 136 2.92 5.58 8.86
C LYS A 136 1.98 5.01 7.79
N LEU A 137 2.40 5.05 6.53
CA LEU A 137 1.63 4.49 5.42
C LEU A 137 1.40 2.99 5.64
N PHE A 138 2.45 2.22 5.95
CA PHE A 138 2.34 0.79 6.19
C PHE A 138 1.40 0.49 7.37
N SER A 139 1.53 1.22 8.48
CA SER A 139 0.65 1.11 9.65
C SER A 139 -0.81 1.40 9.32
N PHE A 140 -1.08 2.41 8.49
CA PHE A 140 -2.43 2.69 7.99
C PHE A 140 -2.99 1.52 7.18
N ASN A 141 -2.19 0.94 6.30
CA ASN A 141 -2.58 -0.22 5.49
C ASN A 141 -2.84 -1.47 6.35
N CYS A 142 -2.04 -1.71 7.40
CA CYS A 142 -2.29 -2.77 8.37
C CYS A 142 -3.60 -2.54 9.15
N LYS A 143 -3.87 -1.31 9.58
CA LYS A 143 -5.14 -0.95 10.24
C LYS A 143 -6.33 -1.25 9.32
N LEU A 144 -6.23 -0.83 8.06
CA LEU A 144 -7.28 -1.05 7.06
C LEU A 144 -7.48 -2.55 6.78
N TYR A 145 -6.41 -3.33 6.64
CA TYR A 145 -6.48 -4.78 6.47
C TYR A 145 -7.19 -5.47 7.63
N ASN A 146 -6.80 -5.16 8.87
CA ASN A 146 -7.41 -5.75 10.06
C ASN A 146 -8.87 -5.32 10.23
N GLU A 147 -9.20 -4.06 9.92
CA GLU A 147 -10.57 -3.57 9.93
C GLU A 147 -11.45 -4.36 8.96
N ILE A 148 -11.00 -4.56 7.72
CA ILE A 148 -11.74 -5.37 6.74
C ILE A 148 -11.89 -6.81 7.23
N LYS A 149 -10.79 -7.41 7.69
CA LYS A 149 -10.77 -8.81 8.15
C LYS A 149 -11.76 -9.05 9.29
N ASP A 150 -11.72 -8.20 10.30
CA ASP A 150 -12.40 -8.46 11.57
C ASP A 150 -13.82 -7.88 11.61
N LYS A 151 -14.06 -6.75 10.91
CA LYS A 151 -15.30 -5.97 11.07
C LYS A 151 -16.16 -5.89 9.83
N CYS A 152 -15.63 -6.14 8.63
CA CYS A 152 -16.39 -5.94 7.40
C CYS A 152 -17.70 -6.76 7.37
N PRO A 153 -18.84 -6.16 7.02
CA PRO A 153 -20.11 -6.88 6.93
C PRO A 153 -20.17 -7.80 5.71
N PHE A 154 -19.27 -7.63 4.74
CA PHE A 154 -19.25 -8.41 3.51
C PHE A 154 -18.25 -9.56 3.57
N GLU A 155 -18.76 -10.78 3.66
CA GLU A 155 -17.93 -12.00 3.66
C GLU A 155 -17.05 -12.13 2.40
N GLY A 156 -17.52 -11.63 1.26
CA GLY A 156 -16.72 -11.61 0.02
C GLY A 156 -15.46 -10.73 0.10
N TRP A 157 -15.47 -9.68 0.92
CA TRP A 157 -14.30 -8.83 1.16
C TRP A 157 -13.31 -9.52 2.09
N LYS A 158 -13.79 -10.13 3.18
CA LYS A 158 -12.93 -10.94 4.07
C LYS A 158 -12.27 -12.07 3.31
N LYS A 159 -13.03 -12.81 2.49
CA LYS A 159 -12.50 -13.90 1.66
C LYS A 159 -11.45 -13.40 0.67
N GLY A 160 -11.68 -12.25 0.04
CA GLY A 160 -10.72 -11.63 -0.87
C GLY A 160 -9.36 -11.30 -0.23
N LEU A 161 -9.29 -11.14 1.10
CA LEU A 161 -8.00 -10.95 1.81
C LEU A 161 -7.15 -12.23 1.86
N TYR A 162 -7.74 -13.42 1.70
CA TYR A 162 -6.97 -14.66 1.61
C TYR A 162 -6.23 -14.75 0.26
N ASP A 163 -6.91 -14.35 -0.82
CA ASP A 163 -6.33 -14.29 -2.17
C ASP A 163 -5.31 -13.15 -2.30
N PHE A 164 -5.41 -12.14 -1.44
CA PHE A 164 -4.49 -11.00 -1.36
C PHE A 164 -3.10 -11.38 -0.84
N ASN A 165 -3.04 -12.31 0.12
CA ASN A 165 -1.79 -12.80 0.70
C ASN A 165 -1.19 -13.90 -0.19
N GLY A 166 -0.49 -13.48 -1.25
CA GLY A 166 0.16 -14.36 -2.26
C GLY A 166 0.82 -15.62 -1.72
#